data_AF-A0A7W0VR84-F1
#
_entry.id   AF-A0A7W0VR84-F1
#
_cell.length_a   1.000
_cell.length_b   1.000
_cell.length_c   1.000
_cell.angle_alpha   90.00
_cell.angle_beta   90.00
_cell.angle_gamma   90.00
#
_symmetry.space_group_name_H-M   'P 1'
#
loop_
_entity.id
_entity.type
_entity.pdbx_description
1 polymer ?
#
loop_
_entity_poly.entity_id
_entity_poly.type
_entity_poly.pdbx_seq_one_letter_code
_entity_poly.pdbx_strand_id
1 'polypeptide(L)'
;MKLVVAWLTVLVLAAITAGSCSINHRTTEFECDTQADCTGGRTCTGGYCVVPGGSVDAPKSDAPKTDGPLPDAGMVCPPQCTSCIAGTNTCKIDCAVTSCNGNVICPPGMNCEVACTVANSCRNGVQCPATGNCTITCGGSGSCRSLECGSGKCDVKCTGAQSCRGVDCNQSCGCDVSCGLSASCEAVSCTTFQCDTGLGCSSAIPNCESCP
;
A
#
# COMPACT_ATOMS: atom_id res chain seq x y z
N MET A 1 30.12 -41.53 38.52
CA MET A 1 29.28 -41.57 37.29
C MET A 1 28.54 -40.27 37.00
N LYS A 2 27.96 -39.55 37.98
CA LYS A 2 27.24 -38.28 37.73
C LYS A 2 28.10 -37.10 37.22
N LEU A 3 29.39 -37.06 37.55
CA LEU A 3 30.30 -35.98 37.13
C LEU A 3 30.76 -36.08 35.66
N VAL A 4 30.79 -37.28 35.07
CA VAL A 4 31.25 -37.47 33.67
C VAL A 4 30.15 -37.07 32.67
N VAL A 5 28.88 -37.28 33.03
CA VAL A 5 27.72 -36.92 32.20
C VAL A 5 27.56 -35.40 32.07
N ALA A 6 27.87 -34.64 33.14
CA ALA A 6 27.76 -33.18 33.13
C ALA A 6 28.79 -32.49 32.21
N TRP A 7 29.99 -33.05 32.08
CA TRP A 7 31.03 -32.51 31.18
C TRP A 7 30.75 -32.80 29.70
N LEU A 8 30.13 -33.95 29.39
CA LEU A 8 29.72 -34.28 28.02
C LEU A 8 28.59 -33.36 27.52
N THR A 9 27.67 -32.95 28.38
CA THR A 9 26.57 -32.04 27.99
C THR A 9 27.03 -30.61 27.69
N VAL A 10 28.09 -30.12 28.35
CA VAL A 10 28.64 -28.76 28.08
C VAL A 10 29.42 -28.72 26.76
N LEU A 11 30.13 -29.79 26.42
CA LEU A 11 30.86 -29.86 25.14
C LEU A 11 29.93 -29.96 23.93
N VAL A 12 28.77 -30.61 24.06
CA VAL A 12 27.79 -30.72 22.95
C VAL A 12 27.05 -29.39 22.73
N LEU A 13 26.81 -28.57 23.77
CA LEU A 13 26.16 -27.27 23.61
C LEU A 13 27.07 -26.19 22.99
N ALA A 14 28.39 -26.26 23.20
CA ALA A 14 29.34 -25.29 22.64
C ALA A 14 29.64 -25.50 21.15
N ALA A 15 29.38 -26.70 20.60
CA ALA A 15 29.64 -27.01 19.20
C ALA A 15 28.52 -26.55 18.24
N ILE A 16 27.31 -26.24 18.75
CA ILE A 16 26.14 -25.92 17.91
C ILE A 16 26.05 -24.42 17.58
N THR A 17 26.72 -23.54 18.33
CA THR A 17 26.63 -22.08 18.13
C THR A 17 27.60 -21.51 17.09
N ALA A 18 28.44 -22.34 16.45
CA ALA A 18 29.40 -21.88 15.44
C ALA A 18 28.91 -22.04 13.97
N GLY A 19 27.74 -22.66 13.75
CA GLY A 19 27.26 -23.01 12.41
C GLY A 19 26.36 -21.98 11.70
N SER A 20 25.98 -20.88 12.35
CA SER A 20 24.88 -20.02 11.88
C SER A 20 25.30 -18.67 11.25
N CYS A 21 26.59 -18.41 11.03
CA CYS A 21 27.09 -17.17 10.40
C CYS A 21 27.98 -17.41 9.16
N SER A 22 27.65 -18.36 8.29
CA SER A 22 28.34 -18.49 6.98
C SER A 22 27.39 -18.88 5.86
N ILE A 23 26.32 -18.10 5.70
CA ILE A 23 25.63 -18.00 4.41
C ILE A 23 26.40 -16.93 3.61
N ASN A 24 27.52 -17.31 3.00
CA ASN A 24 28.17 -16.48 2.01
C ASN A 24 27.39 -16.66 0.70
N HIS A 25 26.47 -15.74 0.40
CA HIS A 25 25.61 -15.79 -0.80
C HIS A 25 26.36 -15.47 -2.11
N ARG A 26 27.69 -15.58 -2.11
CA ARG A 26 28.52 -15.43 -3.32
C ARG A 26 28.59 -16.77 -4.02
N THR A 27 27.90 -16.87 -5.15
CA THR A 27 28.06 -17.99 -6.07
C THR A 27 29.51 -18.01 -6.57
N THR A 28 30.23 -19.10 -6.31
CA THR A 28 31.61 -19.33 -6.80
C THR A 28 31.70 -19.43 -8.32
N GLU A 29 30.56 -19.46 -9.02
CA GLU A 29 30.44 -19.60 -10.47
C GLU A 29 31.11 -18.48 -11.29
N PHE A 30 31.38 -17.32 -10.68
CA PHE A 30 32.01 -16.18 -11.36
C PHE A 30 33.33 -15.75 -10.75
N GLU A 31 33.88 -16.54 -9.82
CA GLU A 31 35.20 -16.26 -9.24
C GLU A 31 36.31 -16.68 -10.21
N CYS A 32 37.40 -15.90 -10.26
CA CYS A 32 38.54 -16.18 -11.13
C CYS A 32 39.84 -15.80 -10.44
N ASP A 33 40.85 -16.66 -10.57
CA ASP A 33 42.23 -16.32 -10.21
C ASP A 33 42.98 -15.79 -11.44
N THR A 34 42.59 -16.25 -12.62
CA THR A 34 43.21 -15.92 -13.89
C THR A 34 42.16 -15.67 -14.97
N GLN A 35 42.58 -15.03 -16.06
CA GLN A 35 41.72 -14.77 -17.22
C GLN A 35 41.16 -16.06 -17.88
N ALA A 36 41.82 -17.20 -17.69
CA ALA A 36 41.38 -18.48 -18.27
C ALA A 36 40.13 -19.04 -17.59
N ASP A 37 39.85 -18.61 -16.36
CA ASP A 37 38.69 -19.07 -15.58
C ASP A 37 37.38 -18.42 -16.08
N CYS A 38 37.49 -17.34 -16.87
CA CYS A 38 36.36 -16.61 -17.41
C CYS A 38 35.95 -17.10 -18.80
N THR A 39 34.74 -17.65 -18.88
CA THR A 39 34.09 -18.03 -20.14
C THR A 39 33.11 -16.96 -20.63
N GLY A 40 32.69 -17.03 -21.90
CA GLY A 40 31.67 -16.13 -22.44
C GLY A 40 32.14 -14.70 -22.73
N GLY A 41 33.42 -14.50 -23.02
CA GLY A 41 33.98 -13.18 -23.37
C GLY A 41 34.15 -12.22 -22.19
N ARG A 42 34.19 -12.75 -20.96
CA ARG A 42 34.38 -11.98 -19.71
C ARG A 42 35.86 -11.81 -19.37
N THR A 43 36.20 -10.76 -18.64
CA THR A 43 37.54 -10.42 -18.16
C THR A 43 37.65 -10.65 -16.66
N CYS A 44 38.74 -11.27 -16.20
CA CYS A 44 38.97 -11.44 -14.77
C CYS A 44 39.40 -10.10 -14.15
N THR A 45 38.58 -9.52 -13.28
CA THR A 45 38.87 -8.24 -12.61
C THR A 45 38.46 -8.34 -11.14
N GLY A 46 39.44 -8.17 -10.24
CA GLY A 46 39.20 -8.19 -8.79
C GLY A 46 38.73 -9.53 -8.25
N GLY A 47 39.15 -10.64 -8.86
CA GLY A 47 38.75 -11.99 -8.47
C GLY A 47 37.43 -12.45 -9.09
N TYR A 48 36.84 -11.69 -10.02
CA TYR A 48 35.56 -12.04 -10.65
C TYR A 48 35.55 -11.82 -12.17
N CYS A 49 34.82 -12.67 -12.88
CA CYS A 49 34.60 -12.57 -14.31
C CYS A 49 33.56 -11.50 -14.66
N VAL A 50 34.01 -10.35 -15.15
CA VAL A 50 33.16 -9.20 -15.53
C VAL A 50 33.08 -9.05 -17.05
N VAL A 51 32.02 -8.46 -17.59
CA VAL A 51 31.92 -8.23 -19.05
C VAL A 51 32.79 -7.02 -19.45
N PRO A 52 33.79 -7.17 -20.35
CA PRO A 52 34.60 -6.06 -20.81
C PRO A 52 33.75 -5.06 -21.59
N GLY A 53 33.82 -3.79 -21.21
CA GLY A 53 33.01 -2.73 -21.82
C GLY A 53 31.58 -2.64 -21.30
N GLY A 54 31.20 -3.44 -20.29
CA GLY A 54 30.00 -3.19 -19.50
C GLY A 54 30.22 -1.95 -18.64
N SER A 55 29.79 -0.79 -19.14
CA SER A 55 29.40 0.29 -18.25
C SER A 55 28.43 -0.26 -17.21
N VAL A 56 28.55 0.21 -15.97
CA VAL A 56 27.55 -0.01 -14.92
C VAL A 56 26.26 0.74 -15.30
N ASP A 57 25.61 0.29 -16.38
CA ASP A 57 24.40 0.86 -16.93
C ASP A 57 23.18 0.25 -16.26
N ALA A 58 22.98 0.61 -14.99
CA ALA A 58 21.64 1.03 -14.66
C ALA A 58 21.54 2.47 -15.18
N PRO A 59 20.62 2.80 -16.12
CA PRO A 59 20.40 4.19 -16.46
C PRO A 59 20.07 4.93 -15.16
N LYS A 60 20.97 5.84 -14.78
CA LYS A 60 20.76 6.78 -13.69
C LYS A 60 19.73 7.79 -14.18
N SER A 61 18.46 7.41 -14.15
CA SER A 61 17.39 8.38 -14.02
C SER A 61 17.47 8.88 -12.58
N ASP A 62 17.65 10.19 -12.42
CA ASP A 62 17.88 10.87 -11.14
C ASP A 62 16.77 10.59 -10.12
N ALA A 63 16.91 9.51 -9.36
CA ALA A 63 16.29 9.38 -8.05
C ALA A 63 17.05 10.30 -7.09
N PRO A 64 16.37 11.14 -6.28
CA PRO A 64 17.03 11.89 -5.23
C PRO A 64 17.77 10.91 -4.31
N LYS A 65 19.08 11.12 -4.16
CA LYS A 65 19.87 10.42 -3.14
C LYS A 65 19.36 10.85 -1.77
N THR A 66 18.53 10.03 -1.15
CA THR A 66 18.44 9.98 0.30
C THR A 66 19.48 8.96 0.76
N ASP A 67 20.54 9.44 1.42
CA ASP A 67 21.64 8.64 1.98
C ASP A 67 21.17 7.83 3.23
N GLY A 68 20.00 7.20 3.14
CA GLY A 68 19.49 6.27 4.14
C GLY A 68 19.88 4.82 3.81
N PRO A 69 19.91 3.92 4.81
CA PRO A 69 20.13 2.49 4.59
C PRO A 69 19.15 1.96 3.52
N LEU A 70 19.67 1.13 2.61
CA LEU A 70 18.95 0.50 1.51
C LEU A 70 17.56 0.00 1.94
N PRO A 71 16.46 0.39 1.27
CA PRO A 71 15.13 -0.10 1.64
C PRO A 71 15.01 -1.58 1.26
N ASP A 72 14.81 -2.42 2.26
CA ASP A 72 14.33 -3.80 2.12
C ASP A 72 13.11 -3.85 1.19
N ALA A 73 13.27 -4.24 -0.09
CA ALA A 73 12.16 -4.48 -1.05
C ALA A 73 10.89 -3.65 -0.77
N GLY A 74 11.08 -2.35 -0.53
CA GLY A 74 10.10 -1.53 0.17
C GLY A 74 8.94 -1.25 -0.77
N MET A 75 7.71 -1.43 -0.29
CA MET A 75 6.53 -1.09 -1.08
C MET A 75 6.63 0.36 -1.55
N VAL A 76 6.84 0.54 -2.86
CA VAL A 76 6.90 1.87 -3.47
C VAL A 76 5.49 2.45 -3.44
N CYS A 77 5.33 3.55 -2.70
CA CYS A 77 4.04 4.21 -2.59
C CYS A 77 3.67 4.87 -3.94
N PRO A 78 2.49 4.61 -4.50
CA PRO A 78 2.06 5.27 -5.73
C PRO A 78 2.04 6.80 -5.58
N PRO A 79 2.34 7.57 -6.65
CA PRO A 79 2.49 9.02 -6.57
C PRO A 79 1.21 9.77 -6.17
N GLN A 80 0.03 9.16 -6.34
CA GLN A 80 -1.25 9.73 -5.91
C GLN A 80 -1.46 9.65 -4.39
N CYS A 81 -0.70 8.83 -3.68
CA CYS A 81 -0.80 8.66 -2.23
C CYS A 81 0.08 9.69 -1.52
N THR A 82 -0.44 10.30 -0.46
CA THR A 82 0.37 11.12 0.45
C THR A 82 1.31 10.25 1.29
N SER A 83 0.84 9.06 1.68
CA SER A 83 1.65 8.04 2.35
C SER A 83 1.06 6.65 2.13
N CYS A 84 1.84 5.60 2.40
CA CYS A 84 1.38 4.22 2.28
C CYS A 84 1.75 3.40 3.52
N ILE A 85 0.89 2.44 3.87
CA ILE A 85 1.07 1.51 4.98
C ILE A 85 1.30 0.11 4.41
N ALA A 86 2.55 -0.36 4.44
CA ALA A 86 2.93 -1.63 3.81
C ALA A 86 2.23 -2.85 4.43
N GLY A 87 1.97 -2.83 5.75
CA GLY A 87 1.35 -3.97 6.45
C GLY A 87 -0.12 -4.23 6.07
N THR A 88 -0.83 -3.23 5.56
CA THR A 88 -2.26 -3.33 5.17
C THR A 88 -2.50 -3.04 3.70
N ASN A 89 -1.42 -2.82 2.93
CA ASN A 89 -1.47 -2.40 1.54
C ASN A 89 -2.41 -1.18 1.32
N THR A 90 -2.31 -0.18 2.21
CA THR A 90 -3.19 0.99 2.22
C THR A 90 -2.48 2.22 1.64
N CYS A 91 -3.11 2.86 0.66
CA CYS A 91 -2.79 4.20 0.16
C CYS A 91 -3.58 5.24 0.97
N LYS A 92 -2.89 6.18 1.61
CA LYS A 92 -3.51 7.30 2.30
C LYS A 92 -3.37 8.57 1.48
N ILE A 93 -4.47 9.26 1.25
CA ILE A 93 -4.55 10.54 0.54
C ILE A 93 -5.08 11.58 1.54
N ASP A 94 -4.20 12.49 1.97
CA ASP A 94 -4.56 13.57 2.87
C ASP A 94 -4.65 14.91 2.12
N CYS A 95 -5.88 15.36 1.91
CA CYS A 95 -6.16 16.58 1.19
C CYS A 95 -5.91 17.85 2.01
N ALA A 96 -5.62 17.73 3.31
CA ALA A 96 -5.09 18.86 4.08
C ALA A 96 -3.66 19.23 3.63
N VAL A 97 -2.90 18.24 3.12
CA VAL A 97 -1.52 18.45 2.65
C VAL A 97 -1.49 18.80 1.17
N THR A 98 -2.29 18.11 0.36
CA THR A 98 -2.23 18.21 -1.11
C THR A 98 -3.38 19.02 -1.73
N SER A 99 -4.31 19.54 -0.93
CA SER A 99 -5.54 20.28 -1.31
C SER A 99 -6.59 19.50 -2.12
N CYS A 100 -6.20 18.48 -2.88
CA CYS A 100 -7.08 17.64 -3.72
C CYS A 100 -8.04 18.46 -4.59
N ASN A 101 -7.47 19.41 -5.33
CA ASN A 101 -8.22 20.23 -6.29
C ASN A 101 -8.59 19.46 -7.57
N GLY A 102 -7.96 18.31 -7.85
CA GLY A 102 -8.31 17.44 -8.97
C GLY A 102 -9.32 16.35 -8.59
N ASN A 103 -9.64 15.46 -9.54
CA ASN A 103 -10.32 14.21 -9.23
C ASN A 103 -9.34 13.30 -8.46
N VAL A 104 -9.79 12.72 -7.34
CA VAL A 104 -8.97 11.83 -6.53
C VAL A 104 -9.18 10.40 -7.01
N ILE A 105 -8.14 9.77 -7.54
CA ILE A 105 -8.22 8.40 -8.07
C ILE A 105 -7.34 7.49 -7.22
N CYS A 106 -7.97 6.51 -6.57
CA CYS A 106 -7.25 5.53 -5.77
C CYS A 106 -6.49 4.52 -6.65
N PRO A 107 -5.27 4.10 -6.26
CA PRO A 107 -4.53 3.07 -6.98
C PRO A 107 -5.28 1.73 -7.03
N PRO A 108 -5.24 1.00 -8.15
CA PRO A 108 -5.81 -0.34 -8.22
C PRO A 108 -5.05 -1.31 -7.31
N GLY A 109 -5.77 -2.27 -6.72
CA GLY A 109 -5.20 -3.35 -5.92
C GLY A 109 -4.72 -2.94 -4.53
N MET A 110 -5.07 -1.74 -4.05
CA MET A 110 -4.74 -1.25 -2.71
C MET A 110 -6.00 -0.83 -1.95
N ASN A 111 -5.94 -0.88 -0.63
CA ASN A 111 -6.94 -0.19 0.19
C ASN A 111 -6.70 1.32 0.09
N CYS A 112 -7.75 2.13 0.07
CA CYS A 112 -7.63 3.57 -0.08
C CYS A 112 -8.28 4.29 1.10
N GLU A 113 -7.53 5.17 1.77
CA GLU A 113 -8.03 6.06 2.82
C GLU A 113 -7.91 7.50 2.32
N VAL A 114 -9.05 8.16 2.06
CA VAL A 114 -9.10 9.52 1.52
C VAL A 114 -9.66 10.47 2.58
N ALA A 115 -8.88 11.47 2.98
CA ALA A 115 -9.27 12.47 3.96
C ALA A 115 -9.47 13.84 3.29
N CYS A 116 -10.72 14.18 2.98
CA CYS A 116 -11.15 15.46 2.41
C CYS A 116 -11.61 16.41 3.53
N THR A 117 -10.68 16.80 4.41
CA THR A 117 -10.98 17.57 5.65
C THR A 117 -11.02 19.09 5.45
N VAL A 118 -10.46 19.60 4.35
CA VAL A 118 -10.48 21.04 4.02
C VAL A 118 -11.68 21.37 3.14
N ALA A 119 -12.20 22.59 3.28
CA ALA A 119 -13.35 23.06 2.50
C ALA A 119 -13.10 22.92 0.99
N ASN A 120 -14.08 22.38 0.27
CA ASN A 120 -14.01 22.06 -1.17
C ASN A 120 -12.92 21.06 -1.58
N SER A 121 -12.26 20.36 -0.66
CA SER A 121 -11.37 19.24 -1.03
C SER A 121 -12.17 18.12 -1.70
N CYS A 122 -11.58 17.48 -2.71
CA CYS A 122 -12.21 16.39 -3.45
C CYS A 122 -13.53 16.80 -4.13
N ARG A 123 -13.73 18.10 -4.38
CA ARG A 123 -14.96 18.61 -5.00
C ARG A 123 -15.15 18.12 -6.44
N ASN A 124 -14.06 17.72 -7.11
CA ASN A 124 -14.12 17.12 -8.44
C ASN A 124 -14.37 15.60 -8.41
N GLY A 125 -14.38 15.02 -7.22
CA GLY A 125 -14.80 13.66 -6.97
C GLY A 125 -13.70 12.76 -6.40
N VAL A 126 -14.12 11.59 -5.94
CA VAL A 126 -13.25 10.48 -5.53
C VAL A 126 -13.71 9.22 -6.25
N GLN A 127 -12.76 8.55 -6.91
CA GLN A 127 -12.95 7.26 -7.55
C GLN A 127 -12.20 6.20 -6.74
N CYS A 128 -12.96 5.36 -6.07
CA CYS A 128 -12.43 4.22 -5.34
C CYS A 128 -11.88 3.15 -6.29
N PRO A 129 -10.94 2.32 -5.83
CA PRO A 129 -10.32 1.34 -6.70
C PRO A 129 -11.33 0.24 -7.04
N ALA A 130 -11.19 -0.35 -8.23
CA ALA A 130 -12.05 -1.44 -8.65
C ALA A 130 -12.02 -2.62 -7.66
N THR A 131 -10.89 -2.85 -6.99
CA THR A 131 -10.71 -3.87 -5.95
C THR A 131 -10.02 -3.27 -4.72
N GLY A 132 -10.40 -3.74 -3.53
CA GLY A 132 -9.88 -3.24 -2.25
C GLY A 132 -10.90 -2.37 -1.51
N ASN A 133 -10.62 -2.11 -0.23
CA ASN A 133 -11.50 -1.31 0.63
C ASN A 133 -11.24 0.18 0.41
N CYS A 134 -12.29 0.99 0.44
CA CYS A 134 -12.21 2.43 0.29
C CYS A 134 -12.87 3.11 1.49
N THR A 135 -12.10 3.90 2.23
CA THR A 135 -12.58 4.70 3.35
C THR A 135 -12.43 6.17 3.01
N ILE A 136 -13.53 6.92 2.99
CA ILE A 136 -13.56 8.33 2.62
C ILE A 136 -14.11 9.15 3.78
N THR A 137 -13.35 10.14 4.23
CA THR A 137 -13.79 11.11 5.23
C THR A 137 -13.98 12.48 4.58
N CYS A 138 -15.23 12.92 4.50
CA CYS A 138 -15.66 14.18 3.90
C CYS A 138 -16.00 15.18 5.00
N GLY A 139 -14.95 15.75 5.59
CA GLY A 139 -15.03 16.67 6.74
C GLY A 139 -15.12 18.15 6.36
N GLY A 140 -14.57 18.52 5.20
CA GLY A 140 -14.64 19.89 4.71
C GLY A 140 -16.05 20.27 4.23
N SER A 141 -16.45 21.52 4.39
CA SER A 141 -17.69 22.00 3.79
C SER A 141 -17.63 21.92 2.26
N GLY A 142 -18.68 21.39 1.63
CA GLY A 142 -18.72 21.20 0.17
C GLY A 142 -17.64 20.26 -0.39
N SER A 143 -17.03 19.41 0.47
CA SER A 143 -16.11 18.35 0.02
C SER A 143 -16.85 17.24 -0.73
N CYS A 144 -16.12 16.24 -1.24
CA CYS A 144 -16.62 14.99 -1.84
C CYS A 144 -17.95 15.10 -2.62
N ARG A 145 -18.00 15.99 -3.62
CA ARG A 145 -19.25 16.27 -4.34
C ARG A 145 -19.77 15.07 -5.13
N SER A 146 -18.84 14.21 -5.59
CA SER A 146 -19.12 13.00 -6.34
C SER A 146 -18.23 11.88 -5.81
N LEU A 147 -18.81 10.82 -5.30
CA LEU A 147 -18.10 9.64 -4.82
C LEU A 147 -18.57 8.44 -5.62
N GLU A 148 -17.62 7.74 -6.25
CA GLU A 148 -17.88 6.51 -6.99
C GLU A 148 -17.19 5.37 -6.24
N CYS A 149 -17.97 4.56 -5.55
CA CYS A 149 -17.48 3.38 -4.88
C CYS A 149 -17.13 2.30 -5.92
N GLY A 150 -16.00 1.63 -5.71
CA GLY A 150 -15.59 0.46 -6.49
C GLY A 150 -16.24 -0.82 -5.97
N SER A 151 -15.75 -2.00 -6.38
CA SER A 151 -16.41 -3.27 -6.03
C SER A 151 -16.16 -3.77 -4.60
N GLY A 152 -15.16 -3.23 -3.90
CA GLY A 152 -14.88 -3.57 -2.51
C GLY A 152 -15.77 -2.84 -1.50
N LYS A 153 -15.44 -2.97 -0.20
CA LYS A 153 -16.13 -2.24 0.85
C LYS A 153 -15.92 -0.74 0.70
N CYS A 154 -17.00 0.03 0.81
CA CYS A 154 -16.98 1.48 0.74
C CYS A 154 -17.52 2.08 2.03
N ASP A 155 -16.65 2.66 2.85
CA ASP A 155 -17.04 3.38 4.07
C ASP A 155 -16.91 4.89 3.82
N VAL A 156 -18.03 5.61 3.87
CA VAL A 156 -18.11 7.04 3.60
C VAL A 156 -18.62 7.75 4.83
N LYS A 157 -17.81 8.67 5.35
CA LYS A 157 -18.17 9.49 6.51
C LYS A 157 -18.29 10.95 6.12
N CYS A 158 -19.52 11.45 6.14
CA CYS A 158 -19.89 12.80 5.74
C CYS A 158 -20.16 13.65 6.99
N THR A 159 -19.14 14.34 7.49
CA THR A 159 -19.28 15.20 8.69
C THR A 159 -19.34 16.69 8.35
N GLY A 160 -18.81 17.10 7.20
CA GLY A 160 -18.92 18.47 6.71
C GLY A 160 -20.34 18.83 6.28
N ALA A 161 -20.68 20.12 6.31
CA ALA A 161 -21.91 20.60 5.70
C ALA A 161 -21.82 20.44 4.18
N GLN A 162 -22.85 19.85 3.57
CA GLN A 162 -22.92 19.62 2.12
C GLN A 162 -21.74 18.82 1.54
N SER A 163 -21.14 17.93 2.33
CA SER A 163 -19.90 17.24 1.97
C SER A 163 -20.10 15.98 1.13
N CYS A 164 -21.31 15.44 0.98
CA CYS A 164 -21.57 14.23 0.20
C CYS A 164 -22.80 14.45 -0.67
N ARG A 165 -22.61 15.18 -1.79
CA ARG A 165 -23.70 15.61 -2.68
C ARG A 165 -23.99 14.65 -3.85
N GLY A 166 -23.36 13.49 -3.84
CA GLY A 166 -23.52 12.46 -4.84
C GLY A 166 -22.65 11.28 -4.43
N VAL A 167 -23.26 10.24 -3.88
CA VAL A 167 -22.57 9.02 -3.47
C VAL A 167 -23.17 7.86 -4.25
N ASP A 168 -22.36 7.21 -5.08
CA ASP A 168 -22.76 6.03 -5.83
C ASP A 168 -22.10 4.79 -5.23
N CYS A 169 -22.92 3.98 -4.56
CA CYS A 169 -22.51 2.70 -3.99
C CYS A 169 -22.82 1.51 -4.91
N ASN A 170 -23.39 1.68 -6.10
CA ASN A 170 -24.05 0.60 -6.85
C ASN A 170 -23.15 -0.60 -7.14
N GLN A 171 -21.85 -0.36 -7.31
CA GLN A 171 -20.87 -1.41 -7.61
C GLN A 171 -20.28 -2.07 -6.37
N SER A 172 -20.45 -1.47 -5.18
CA SER A 172 -19.81 -1.92 -3.96
C SER A 172 -20.42 -3.21 -3.45
N CYS A 173 -19.58 -4.14 -3.00
CA CYS A 173 -20.04 -5.33 -2.31
C CYS A 173 -20.62 -5.02 -0.92
N GLY A 174 -20.32 -3.85 -0.34
CA GLY A 174 -20.83 -3.42 0.95
C GLY A 174 -20.55 -1.93 1.15
N CYS A 175 -21.61 -1.13 1.25
CA CYS A 175 -21.51 0.33 1.37
C CYS A 175 -22.09 0.82 2.69
N ASP A 176 -21.28 1.54 3.46
CA ASP A 176 -21.69 2.24 4.66
C ASP A 176 -21.51 3.74 4.43
N VAL A 177 -22.60 4.50 4.48
CA VAL A 177 -22.59 5.96 4.33
C VAL A 177 -23.18 6.57 5.58
N SER A 178 -22.34 7.25 6.36
CA SER A 178 -22.73 7.90 7.60
C SER A 178 -22.76 9.43 7.43
N CYS A 179 -23.94 10.00 7.66
CA CYS A 179 -24.19 11.44 7.49
C CYS A 179 -24.36 12.10 8.85
N GLY A 180 -23.37 12.91 9.24
CA GLY A 180 -23.32 13.54 10.57
C GLY A 180 -24.36 14.64 10.77
N LEU A 181 -24.83 15.27 9.69
CA LEU A 181 -25.90 16.27 9.69
C LEU A 181 -26.90 15.94 8.58
N SER A 182 -28.15 16.39 8.72
CA SER A 182 -29.20 16.21 7.70
C SER A 182 -28.86 16.88 6.36
N ALA A 183 -28.00 17.89 6.35
CA ALA A 183 -27.52 18.57 5.15
C ALA A 183 -26.13 18.10 4.68
N SER A 184 -25.52 17.10 5.32
CA SER A 184 -24.22 16.56 4.90
C SER A 184 -24.35 15.72 3.64
N CYS A 185 -25.46 14.98 3.51
CA CYS A 185 -25.69 14.06 2.41
C CYS A 185 -26.85 14.50 1.53
N GLU A 186 -26.66 14.38 0.22
CA GLU A 186 -27.65 14.67 -0.81
C GLU A 186 -27.36 13.71 -1.97
N ALA A 187 -28.40 13.09 -2.55
CA ALA A 187 -28.27 12.12 -3.64
C ALA A 187 -27.33 10.94 -3.33
N VAL A 188 -27.62 10.20 -2.24
CA VAL A 188 -26.96 8.94 -1.91
C VAL A 188 -27.70 7.79 -2.62
N SER A 189 -26.99 6.99 -3.41
CA SER A 189 -27.50 5.80 -4.07
C SER A 189 -26.86 4.57 -3.46
N CYS A 190 -27.63 3.81 -2.70
CA CYS A 190 -27.19 2.55 -2.10
C CYS A 190 -27.24 1.39 -3.10
N THR A 191 -26.49 0.32 -2.83
CA THR A 191 -26.46 -0.91 -3.64
C THR A 191 -27.85 -1.46 -3.95
N THR A 192 -28.72 -1.45 -2.95
CA THR A 192 -30.16 -1.71 -3.09
C THR A 192 -30.95 -0.79 -2.17
N PHE A 193 -32.25 -0.63 -2.44
CA PHE A 193 -33.13 0.18 -1.59
C PHE A 193 -33.26 -0.38 -0.17
N GLN A 194 -32.97 -1.67 0.05
CA GLN A 194 -33.06 -2.30 1.38
C GLN A 194 -31.91 -1.86 2.30
N CYS A 195 -30.83 -1.36 1.70
CA CYS A 195 -29.63 -0.91 2.41
C CYS A 195 -29.70 0.57 2.80
N ASP A 196 -30.75 1.26 2.35
CA ASP A 196 -31.01 2.66 2.66
C ASP A 196 -31.57 2.79 4.09
N THR A 197 -30.88 3.58 4.91
CA THR A 197 -31.24 3.89 6.30
C THR A 197 -32.02 5.21 6.41
N GLY A 198 -32.37 5.83 5.28
CA GLY A 198 -33.07 7.11 5.14
C GLY A 198 -32.13 8.32 5.08
N LEU A 199 -30.98 8.26 5.75
CA LEU A 199 -29.94 9.32 5.69
C LEU A 199 -28.67 8.87 4.97
N GLY A 200 -28.51 7.57 4.72
CA GLY A 200 -27.32 6.98 4.09
C GLY A 200 -27.49 5.48 3.89
N CYS A 201 -26.41 4.76 3.62
CA CYS A 201 -26.41 3.32 3.39
C CYS A 201 -25.82 2.58 4.57
N SER A 202 -26.26 1.34 4.81
CA SER A 202 -25.54 0.45 5.71
C SER A 202 -25.44 -0.97 5.16
N SER A 203 -24.22 -1.51 5.20
CA SER A 203 -23.92 -2.90 4.85
C SER A 203 -24.32 -3.88 5.97
N ALA A 204 -24.52 -3.40 7.19
CA ALA A 204 -24.94 -4.20 8.34
C ALA A 204 -26.37 -4.78 8.21
N ILE A 205 -27.17 -4.28 7.27
CA ILE A 205 -28.50 -4.82 6.97
C ILE A 205 -28.35 -6.16 6.23
N PRO A 206 -29.13 -7.20 6.55
CA PRO A 206 -29.05 -8.48 5.83
C PRO A 206 -29.20 -8.32 4.32
N ASN A 207 -28.31 -8.97 3.56
CA ASN A 207 -28.18 -8.90 2.08
C ASN A 207 -27.59 -7.60 1.51
N CYS A 208 -27.10 -6.69 2.36
CA CYS A 208 -26.43 -5.46 1.93
C CYS A 208 -24.89 -5.54 1.94
N GLU A 209 -24.35 -6.62 2.50
CA GLU A 209 -22.96 -7.00 2.42
C GLU A 209 -22.82 -8.33 1.67
N SER A 210 -22.05 -8.29 0.58
CA SER A 210 -21.72 -9.40 -0.32
C SER A 210 -20.22 -9.52 -0.54
N CYS A 211 -19.43 -8.82 0.27
CA CYS A 211 -17.98 -8.87 0.21
C CYS A 211 -17.47 -10.27 0.62
N PRO A 212 -16.42 -10.79 -0.03
CA PRO A 212 -15.82 -12.09 0.28
C PRO A 212 -15.07 -12.11 1.62
#